data_AF-A0A6G2JIF0-F1
#
_entry.id   AF-A0A6G2JIF0-F1
#
_cell.length_a   1.000
_cell.length_b   1.000
_cell.length_c   1.000
_cell.angle_alpha   90.00
_cell.angle_beta   90.00
_cell.angle_gamma   90.00
#
_symmetry.space_group_name_H-M   'P 1'
#
loop_
_entity.id
_entity.type
_entity.pdbx_description
1 polymer ?
#
loop_
_entity_poly.entity_id
_entity_poly.type
_entity_poly.pdbx_seq_one_letter_code
_entity_poly.pdbx_strand_id
1 'polypeptide(L)' 'MAQPVCRYLRTKSFYTAEKNDTTLTEEKPGRSFWCVRSVSGIGPDDKVVGPAECDAHRTCFETVDVRFV' A
#
# COMPACT_ATOMS: atom_id res chain seq x y z
N MET A 1 14.43 -0.43 8.01
CA MET A 1 14.40 0.65 6.98
C MET A 1 12.94 0.87 6.63
N ALA A 2 12.43 2.10 6.72
CA ALA A 2 11.06 2.38 6.29
C ALA A 2 11.03 2.30 4.75
N GLN A 3 10.26 1.37 4.20
CA GLN A 3 10.02 1.34 2.76
C GLN A 3 8.99 2.40 2.40
N PRO A 4 9.19 3.18 1.32
CA PRO A 4 8.24 4.20 0.93
C PRO A 4 6.91 3.55 0.56
N VAL A 5 5.82 4.00 1.18
CA VAL A 5 4.46 3.56 0.83
C VAL A 5 3.74 4.69 0.13
N CYS A 6 3.04 4.36 -0.95
CA CYS A 6 2.24 5.32 -1.69
C CYS A 6 1.16 5.86 -0.76
N ARG A 7 1.09 7.18 -0.59
CA ARG A 7 0.16 7.91 0.29
C ARG A 7 -1.29 7.45 0.16
N TYR A 8 -1.70 7.18 -1.08
CA TYR A 8 -3.05 6.78 -1.43
C TYR A 8 -3.24 5.26 -1.50
N LEU A 9 -2.21 4.47 -1.22
CA LEU A 9 -2.34 3.02 -1.09
C LEU A 9 -3.09 2.71 0.20
N ARG A 10 -4.06 1.81 0.08
CA ARG A 10 -4.82 1.27 1.20
C ARG A 10 -4.85 -0.24 1.07
N THR A 11 -4.97 -0.90 2.21
CA THR A 11 -5.14 -2.35 2.27
C THR A 11 -6.33 -2.69 3.15
N LYS A 12 -6.95 -3.83 2.88
CA LYS A 12 -7.98 -4.43 3.72
C LYS A 12 -7.49 -5.82 4.07
N SER A 13 -7.30 -6.04 5.35
CA SER A 13 -6.93 -7.34 5.92
C SER A 13 -8.09 -7.83 6.77
N PHE A 14 -8.25 -9.14 6.86
CA PHE A 14 -9.15 -9.72 7.86
C PHE A 14 -8.60 -9.41 9.25
N TYR A 15 -9.49 -9.01 10.15
CA TYR A 15 -9.13 -8.86 11.54
C TYR A 15 -8.85 -10.25 12.13
N THR A 16 -7.61 -10.47 12.58
CA THR A 16 -7.25 -11.64 13.38
C THR A 16 -6.87 -11.15 14.78
N ALA A 17 -7.42 -11.77 15.82
CA ALA A 17 -7.24 -11.36 17.20
C ALA A 17 -5.76 -11.31 17.64
N GLU A 18 -4.88 -11.99 16.90
CA GLU A 18 -3.46 -12.13 17.21
C GLU A 18 -2.56 -11.03 16.63
N LYS A 19 -3.02 -10.18 15.69
CA LYS A 19 -2.21 -9.12 15.11
C LYS A 19 -2.98 -7.82 14.91
N ASN A 20 -2.52 -6.76 15.59
CA ASN A 20 -2.79 -5.39 15.18
C ASN A 20 -1.94 -5.13 13.93
N ASP A 21 -2.46 -5.48 12.76
CA ASP A 21 -1.72 -5.44 11.51
C ASP A 21 -1.76 -4.02 10.90
N THR A 22 -0.99 -3.12 11.49
CA THR A 22 -0.80 -1.73 11.05
C THR A 22 0.20 -1.59 9.89
N THR A 23 0.77 -2.70 9.44
CA THR A 23 1.91 -2.70 8.54
C THR A 23 1.44 -2.81 7.07
N LEU A 24 1.19 -1.66 6.44
CA LEU A 24 0.86 -1.54 5.00
C LEU A 24 1.98 -2.05 4.07
N THR A 25 3.18 -2.23 4.63
CA THR A 25 4.41 -2.55 3.91
C THR A 25 4.60 -4.03 3.62
N GLU A 26 3.85 -4.91 4.28
CA GLU A 26 3.99 -6.36 4.09
C GLU A 26 2.95 -6.88 3.10
N GLU A 27 3.42 -7.43 1.98
CA GLU A 27 2.55 -8.24 1.11
C GLU A 27 2.34 -9.60 1.77
N LYS A 28 1.13 -9.80 2.30
CA LYS A 28 0.71 -11.11 2.81
C LYS A 28 -0.36 -11.70 1.89
N PRO A 29 -0.37 -13.03 1.70
CA PRO A 29 -1.45 -13.70 1.01
C PRO A 29 -2.80 -13.37 1.67
N GLY A 30 -3.80 -13.02 0.86
CA GLY A 30 -5.13 -12.62 1.33
C GLY A 30 -5.32 -11.12 1.59
N ARG A 31 -4.32 -10.27 1.36
CA ARG A 31 -4.48 -8.81 1.36
C ARG A 31 -4.86 -8.31 -0.02
N SER A 32 -5.84 -7.41 -0.04
CA SER A 32 -6.17 -6.65 -1.24
C SER A 32 -5.70 -5.22 -1.05
N PHE A 33 -5.02 -4.68 -2.06
CA PHE A 33 -4.58 -3.29 -2.11
C PHE A 33 -5.40 -2.50 -3.13
N TRP A 34 -5.65 -1.23 -2.83
CA TRP A 34 -6.26 -0.29 -3.79
C TRP A 34 -5.65 1.10 -3.66
N CYS A 35 -5.67 1.86 -4.76
CA CYS A 35 -5.33 3.27 -4.74
C CYS A 35 -6.60 4.10 -4.54
N VAL A 36 -6.60 5.03 -3.58
CA VAL A 36 -7.75 5.92 -3.31
C VAL A 36 -8.07 6.84 -4.49
N ARG A 37 -7.08 7.18 -5.34
CA ARG A 37 -7.30 8.08 -6.49
C ARG A 37 -8.07 7.41 -7.63
N SER A 38 -7.86 6.12 -7.84
CA SER A 38 -8.54 5.35 -8.89
C SER A 38 -9.68 4.48 -8.35
N VAL A 39 -9.77 4.33 -7.02
CA VAL A 39 -10.75 3.49 -6.32
C VAL A 39 -10.72 2.03 -6.85
N SER A 40 -9.54 1.57 -7.26
CA SER A 40 -9.36 0.24 -7.84
C SER A 40 -7.98 -0.34 -7.53
N GLY A 41 -7.80 -1.62 -7.90
CA GLY A 41 -6.51 -2.32 -7.86
C GLY A 41 -5.53 -1.86 -8.94
N ILE A 42 -5.93 -0.92 -9.80
CA ILE A 42 -5.11 -0.34 -10.86
C ILE A 42 -4.92 1.15 -10.54
N GLY A 43 -3.68 1.61 -10.53
CA GLY A 43 -3.35 3.01 -10.29
C GLY A 43 -3.75 3.91 -11.46
N PRO A 44 -3.72 5.24 -11.30
CA PRO A 44 -3.93 6.18 -12.40
C PRO A 44 -2.83 6.11 -13.48
N ASP A 45 -1.75 5.38 -13.21
CA ASP A 45 -0.65 5.05 -14.11
C ASP A 45 -0.88 3.74 -14.90
N ASP A 46 -2.10 3.18 -14.86
CA ASP A 46 -2.51 1.94 -15.52
C ASP A 46 -1.73 0.69 -15.08
N LYS A 47 -1.19 0.72 -13.85
CA LYS A 47 -0.40 -0.37 -13.28
C LYS A 47 -1.01 -0.90 -12.00
N VAL A 48 -0.77 -2.19 -11.70
CA VAL A 48 -1.21 -2.85 -10.46
C VAL A 48 -0.73 -2.07 -9.24
N VAL A 49 -1.58 -1.94 -8.22
CA VAL A 49 -1.23 -1.27 -6.97
C VAL A 49 -0.76 -2.29 -5.93
N GLY A 50 0.36 -1.97 -5.29
CA GLY A 50 0.91 -2.80 -4.23
C GLY A 50 2.13 -2.11 -3.61
N PRO A 51 2.56 -2.56 -2.42
CA PRO A 51 3.69 -1.96 -1.73
C PRO A 51 5.03 -2.28 -2.39
N ALA A 52 5.19 -3.39 -3.13
CA ALA A 52 6.41 -3.67 -3.89
C ALA A 52 6.50 -2.85 -5.18
N GLU A 53 5.35 -2.53 -5.77
CA GLU A 53 5.28 -1.79 -7.01
C GLU A 53 5.24 -0.27 -6.79
N CYS A 54 5.02 0.18 -5.56
CA CYS A 54 5.10 1.58 -5.19
C CYS A 54 6.56 2.03 -5.05
N ASP A 55 7.09 2.61 -6.12
CA ASP A 55 8.46 3.15 -6.18
C ASP A 55 8.50 4.52 -6.88
N ALA A 56 9.59 5.26 -6.65
CA ALA A 56 9.84 6.60 -7.21
C ALA A 56 9.75 6.68 -8.74
N HIS A 57 9.90 5.57 -9.45
CA HIS A 57 9.71 5.52 -10.91
C HIS A 57 8.26 5.64 -11.38
N ARG A 58 7.26 5.56 -10.48
CA ARG A 58 5.86 5.75 -10.86
C ARG A 58 5.52 7.23 -10.98
N THR A 59 4.82 7.59 -12.04
CA THR A 59 4.32 8.96 -12.27
C THR A 59 3.41 9.44 -11.14
N CYS A 60 2.68 8.53 -10.51
CA CYS A 60 1.80 8.83 -9.39
C CYS A 60 2.45 8.57 -8.02
N PHE A 61 3.75 8.35 -7.94
CA PHE A 61 4.41 8.09 -6.66
C PHE A 61 4.32 9.31 -5.74
N GLU A 62 3.69 9.14 -4.59
CA GLU A 62 3.71 10.11 -3.48
C GLU A 62 3.93 9.31 -2.21
N THR A 63 5.07 9.48 -1.55
CA THR A 63 5.42 8.69 -0.36
C THR A 63 4.85 9.33 0.92
N VAL A 64 4.47 8.50 1.88
CA VAL A 64 4.32 8.91 3.28
C VAL A 64 5.41 8.25 4.10
N ASP A 65 6.14 9.03 4.89
CA ASP A 65 7.08 8.50 5.88
C ASP A 65 6.26 7.86 7.00
N VAL A 66 6.04 6.55 6.92
CA VAL A 66 5.39 5.79 7.99
C VAL A 66 6.39 5.63 9.14
N ARG A 67 6.39 6.61 10.06
CA ARG A 67 7.11 6.51 11.33
C ARG A 67 6.38 5.57 12.28
N PHE A 68 7.11 4.58 12.77
CA PHE A 68 6.72 3.73 13.90
C PHE A 68 6.68 4.60 15.17
N VAL A 69 5.54 4.63 15.87
CA VAL A 69 5.44 5.05 17.27
C VAL A 69 5.27 3.80 18.14
#